data_AF-A0A2K1NBH2-F1
#
_entry.id   AF-A0A2K1NBH2-F1
#
_cell.length_a   1.000
_cell.length_b   1.000
_cell.length_c   1.000
_cell.angle_alpha   90.00
_cell.angle_beta   90.00
_cell.angle_gamma   90.00
#
_symmetry.space_group_name_H-M   'P 1'
#
loop_
_entity.id
_entity.type
_entity.pdbx_description
1 polymer ?
#
loop_
_entity_poly.entity_id
_entity_poly.type
_entity_poly.pdbx_seq_one_letter_code
_entity_poly.pdbx_strand_id
1 'polypeptide(L)'
;MKKMIVFITFLFLTVSIFSANNYFEFKLDLDNYNYQQTQIFLNLSNVYRVELQLDSNYQFFHSYFNLSSWGSGSTYTLQLGFNIQPLWQNNNQKILAMFQNGLLSSSGTKIGEVLLLDSTGEQLDFIDVYFVVDNFFVDYNVSNDIVFEFTPPYPGSGKWYDQKSSNVSLKSNLPPLHVYVGVELLDGFDFLSEGSYLQFLGSPNTYLNNPNVELDITVGSNLGNLFKNYGSLLQEKFVEAGFPEEGLHVGDAVVSIPMEGGYFSYLAVPIYFKVPEPFINFIIGGEGEIQLTFDLANPQNNVISSAPVHIESTLPKYDIYLSMVIFDTYNFLADYIFLQNDKVISTKNGNTDFDIEIKANFADLWNDKRELILSLFEDETITVNEIIHIGDVYITLSAS
;
A
#
# COMPACT_ATOMS: atom_id res chain seq x y z
N MET A 1 25.61 -61.54 35.68
CA MET A 1 24.15 -61.67 35.46
C MET A 1 23.44 -60.49 36.10
N LYS A 2 22.56 -59.85 35.32
CA LYS A 2 21.48 -58.89 35.63
C LYS A 2 21.77 -57.57 36.38
N LYS A 3 21.61 -56.50 35.59
CA LYS A 3 21.23 -55.13 35.95
C LYS A 3 19.95 -55.13 36.81
N MET A 4 19.89 -54.26 37.81
CA MET A 4 18.66 -53.51 38.10
C MET A 4 19.04 -52.20 38.77
N ILE A 5 18.98 -51.12 37.98
CA ILE A 5 18.97 -49.76 38.48
C ILE A 5 17.55 -49.55 39.00
N VAL A 6 17.42 -49.29 40.30
CA VAL A 6 16.16 -48.95 40.95
C VAL A 6 15.88 -47.48 40.64
N PHE A 7 15.11 -47.23 39.58
CA PHE A 7 14.56 -45.92 39.28
C PHE A 7 13.16 -45.83 39.91
N ILE A 8 13.06 -44.94 40.91
CA ILE A 8 11.90 -44.13 41.30
C ILE A 8 10.55 -44.86 41.30
N THR A 9 10.17 -45.33 42.47
CA THR A 9 8.75 -45.40 42.88
C THR A 9 8.67 -44.73 44.25
N PHE A 10 8.77 -43.39 44.26
CA PHE A 10 8.27 -42.63 45.40
C PHE A 10 6.76 -42.77 45.36
N LEU A 11 6.32 -43.75 46.13
CA LEU A 11 4.95 -44.13 46.42
C LEU A 11 4.20 -42.87 46.87
N PHE A 12 3.35 -42.32 46.01
CA PHE A 12 2.30 -41.38 46.38
C PHE A 12 1.33 -42.10 47.32
N LEU A 13 1.64 -42.10 48.62
CA LEU A 13 0.73 -42.45 49.68
C LEU A 13 0.27 -41.15 50.32
N THR A 14 -0.81 -40.59 49.75
CA THR A 14 -1.98 -39.95 50.40
C THR A 14 -2.64 -38.97 49.43
N VAL A 15 -3.51 -39.48 48.55
CA VAL A 15 -4.77 -38.79 48.17
C VAL A 15 -5.78 -39.91 47.93
N SER A 16 -6.47 -40.30 49.00
CA SER A 16 -7.65 -41.16 48.91
C SER A 16 -8.75 -40.48 49.69
N ILE A 17 -9.19 -39.31 49.21
CA ILE A 17 -10.48 -38.76 49.59
C ILE A 17 -11.08 -38.08 48.35
N PHE A 18 -12.29 -38.53 48.00
CA PHE A 18 -13.26 -37.98 47.03
C PHE A 18 -13.06 -38.27 45.53
N SER A 19 -13.62 -39.41 45.10
CA SER A 19 -14.34 -39.49 43.83
C SER A 19 -15.78 -39.83 44.21
N ALA A 20 -16.60 -38.78 44.39
CA ALA A 20 -18.03 -38.95 44.18
C ALA A 20 -18.24 -38.97 42.65
N ASN A 21 -19.15 -39.81 42.15
CA ASN A 21 -19.48 -40.04 40.74
C ASN A 21 -20.07 -38.82 40.00
N ASN A 22 -19.75 -37.61 40.44
CA ASN A 22 -20.34 -36.36 39.99
C ASN A 22 -19.32 -35.60 39.16
N TYR A 23 -19.66 -35.31 37.92
CA TYR A 23 -18.87 -34.49 37.02
C TYR A 23 -19.81 -33.66 36.15
N PHE A 24 -19.36 -32.48 35.73
CA PHE A 24 -20.04 -31.73 34.70
C PHE A 24 -19.57 -32.22 33.34
N GLU A 25 -20.49 -32.53 32.44
CA GLU A 25 -20.19 -32.87 31.06
C GLU A 25 -20.93 -31.92 30.14
N PHE A 26 -20.23 -31.41 29.14
CA PHE A 26 -20.79 -30.59 28.08
C PHE A 26 -20.37 -31.14 26.73
N LYS A 27 -21.32 -31.24 25.80
CA LYS A 27 -21.08 -31.87 24.49
C LYS A 27 -21.21 -30.88 23.34
N LEU A 28 -20.21 -30.79 22.48
CA LEU A 28 -20.30 -30.03 21.23
C LEU A 28 -20.79 -30.94 20.10
N ASP A 29 -22.08 -30.86 19.79
CA ASP A 29 -22.72 -31.48 18.63
C ASP A 29 -23.90 -30.64 18.12
N LEU A 30 -24.55 -31.08 17.04
CA LEU A 30 -25.68 -30.39 16.43
C LEU A 30 -26.90 -30.28 17.37
N ASP A 31 -27.17 -31.33 18.15
CA ASP A 31 -28.34 -31.39 19.03
C ASP A 31 -28.18 -30.50 20.26
N ASN A 32 -26.94 -30.21 20.65
CA ASN A 32 -26.61 -29.47 21.86
C ASN A 32 -25.78 -28.20 21.59
N TYR A 33 -25.92 -27.62 20.40
CA TYR A 33 -25.21 -26.42 19.96
C TYR A 33 -25.55 -25.15 20.77
N ASN A 34 -26.73 -25.10 21.38
CA ASN A 34 -27.21 -23.95 22.14
C ASN A 34 -26.66 -23.95 23.58
N TYR A 35 -27.33 -23.26 24.50
CA TYR A 35 -26.96 -23.26 25.91
C TYR A 35 -27.20 -24.63 26.56
N GLN A 36 -26.18 -25.16 27.24
CA GLN A 36 -26.28 -26.35 28.07
C GLN A 36 -26.21 -25.99 29.54
N GLN A 37 -26.89 -26.77 30.38
CA GLN A 37 -26.87 -26.57 31.82
C GLN A 37 -26.99 -27.90 32.53
N THR A 38 -26.06 -28.12 33.46
CA THR A 38 -26.01 -29.34 34.27
C THR A 38 -26.06 -28.94 35.74
N GLN A 39 -26.76 -29.74 36.55
CA GLN A 39 -26.90 -29.56 37.98
C GLN A 39 -26.41 -30.80 38.72
N ILE A 40 -25.68 -30.59 39.82
CA ILE A 40 -25.17 -31.64 40.68
C ILE A 40 -25.59 -31.35 42.12
N PHE A 41 -26.10 -32.38 42.78
CA PHE A 41 -26.48 -32.35 44.19
C PHE A 41 -25.43 -33.07 45.01
N LEU A 42 -24.92 -32.39 46.04
CA LEU A 42 -23.91 -32.89 46.95
C LEU A 42 -24.48 -32.95 48.36
N ASN A 43 -24.18 -34.03 49.09
CA ASN A 43 -24.45 -34.11 50.51
C ASN A 43 -23.25 -33.56 51.29
N LEU A 44 -23.05 -32.25 51.19
CA LEU A 44 -21.94 -31.53 51.80
C LEU A 44 -22.45 -30.34 52.60
N SER A 45 -21.84 -30.06 53.75
CA SER A 45 -22.08 -28.87 54.58
C SER A 45 -20.83 -27.99 54.62
N ASN A 46 -20.99 -26.74 55.08
CA ASN A 46 -19.90 -25.76 55.27
C ASN A 46 -19.21 -25.24 54.00
N VAL A 47 -19.80 -25.43 52.81
CA VAL A 47 -19.31 -24.78 51.58
C VAL A 47 -19.60 -23.29 51.66
N TYR A 48 -18.55 -22.47 51.63
CA TYR A 48 -18.65 -21.01 51.68
C TYR A 48 -18.52 -20.38 50.29
N ARG A 49 -17.60 -20.90 49.46
CA ARG A 49 -17.33 -20.39 48.12
C ARG A 49 -17.14 -21.52 47.14
N VAL A 50 -17.52 -21.28 45.89
CA VAL A 50 -17.24 -22.16 44.75
C VAL A 50 -16.46 -21.39 43.71
N GLU A 51 -15.54 -22.08 43.03
CA GLU A 51 -14.65 -21.45 42.06
C GLU A 51 -14.45 -22.39 40.86
N LEU A 52 -14.66 -21.88 39.65
CA LEU A 52 -14.34 -22.63 38.44
C LEU A 52 -12.85 -22.43 38.11
N GLN A 53 -12.08 -23.50 38.14
CA GLN A 53 -10.69 -23.50 37.72
C GLN A 53 -10.53 -24.34 36.46
N LEU A 54 -10.04 -23.73 35.39
CA LEU A 54 -9.76 -24.43 34.14
C LEU A 54 -8.27 -24.71 33.99
N ASP A 55 -7.90 -25.79 33.30
CA ASP A 55 -6.50 -25.99 32.96
C ASP A 55 -6.05 -24.89 31.98
N SER A 56 -4.75 -24.57 32.01
CA SER A 56 -4.16 -23.48 31.22
C SER A 56 -4.55 -23.49 29.74
N ASN A 57 -4.59 -24.68 29.12
CA ASN A 57 -4.94 -24.86 27.71
C ASN A 57 -6.43 -24.56 27.40
N TYR A 58 -7.31 -24.61 28.40
CA TYR A 58 -8.76 -24.43 28.26
C TYR A 58 -9.28 -23.16 28.92
N GLN A 59 -8.41 -22.27 29.40
CA GLN A 59 -8.80 -21.00 30.04
C GLN A 59 -9.77 -20.13 29.21
N PHE A 60 -9.70 -20.23 27.88
CA PHE A 60 -10.62 -19.51 27.00
C PHE A 60 -12.08 -19.95 27.14
N PHE A 61 -12.38 -21.13 27.70
CA PHE A 61 -13.74 -21.56 28.01
C PHE A 61 -14.37 -20.76 29.16
N HIS A 62 -13.56 -20.15 30.03
CA HIS A 62 -14.02 -19.52 31.27
C HIS A 62 -15.12 -18.47 31.03
N SER A 63 -14.98 -17.64 30.00
CA SER A 63 -15.95 -16.59 29.66
C SER A 63 -17.30 -17.11 29.17
N TYR A 64 -17.39 -18.41 28.86
CA TYR A 64 -18.60 -19.05 28.34
C TYR A 64 -19.34 -19.85 29.40
N PHE A 65 -18.75 -20.01 30.60
CA PHE A 65 -19.37 -20.68 31.73
C PHE A 65 -20.11 -19.70 32.65
N ASN A 66 -21.18 -20.19 33.26
CA ASN A 66 -21.90 -19.52 34.33
C ASN A 66 -22.09 -20.49 35.49
N LEU A 67 -21.36 -20.26 36.58
CA LEU A 67 -21.42 -21.08 37.80
C LEU A 67 -22.38 -20.44 38.80
N SER A 68 -23.37 -21.20 39.25
CA SER A 68 -24.24 -20.84 40.36
C SER A 68 -24.33 -21.96 41.37
N SER A 69 -24.57 -21.60 42.63
CA SER A 69 -24.55 -22.54 43.75
C SER A 69 -25.45 -22.07 44.88
N TRP A 70 -26.04 -23.02 45.61
CA TRP A 70 -26.86 -22.74 46.79
C TRP A 70 -26.92 -23.95 47.72
N GLY A 71 -27.04 -23.69 49.03
CA GLY A 71 -27.14 -24.73 50.06
C GLY A 71 -28.50 -24.72 50.76
N SER A 72 -28.98 -25.90 51.14
CA SER A 72 -30.13 -26.09 52.01
C SER A 72 -29.90 -27.27 52.95
N GLY A 73 -29.75 -26.99 54.25
CA GLY A 73 -29.46 -28.02 55.25
C GLY A 73 -28.12 -28.71 54.98
N SER A 74 -28.14 -30.04 54.80
CA SER A 74 -26.97 -30.86 54.47
C SER A 74 -26.80 -31.12 52.96
N THR A 75 -27.58 -30.44 52.11
CA THR A 75 -27.50 -30.58 50.66
C THR A 75 -27.01 -29.28 50.04
N TYR A 76 -26.05 -29.40 49.14
CA TYR A 76 -25.48 -28.30 48.38
C TYR A 76 -25.66 -28.57 46.89
N THR A 77 -26.19 -27.60 46.15
CA THR A 77 -26.43 -27.72 44.73
C THR A 77 -25.44 -26.84 43.97
N LEU A 78 -24.80 -27.43 42.97
CA LEU A 78 -23.99 -26.73 41.98
C LEU A 78 -24.70 -26.78 40.63
N GLN A 79 -24.69 -25.67 39.93
CA GLN A 79 -25.18 -25.57 38.56
C GLN A 79 -24.11 -24.89 37.71
N LEU A 80 -23.74 -25.55 36.62
CA LEU A 80 -22.82 -25.00 35.64
C LEU A 80 -23.54 -24.90 34.29
N GLY A 81 -23.70 -23.67 33.82
CA GLY A 81 -24.23 -23.33 32.52
C GLY A 81 -23.13 -23.04 31.53
N PHE A 82 -23.32 -23.36 30.25
CA PHE A 82 -22.30 -23.21 29.22
C PHE A 82 -22.87 -22.73 27.88
N ASN A 83 -22.35 -21.61 27.40
CA ASN A 83 -22.75 -20.96 26.15
C ASN A 83 -21.95 -21.51 24.95
N ILE A 84 -22.39 -22.64 24.39
CA ILE A 84 -21.66 -23.36 23.35
C ILE A 84 -21.64 -22.65 22.01
N GLN A 85 -22.78 -22.15 21.56
CA GLN A 85 -22.87 -21.44 20.28
C GLN A 85 -21.88 -20.25 20.22
N PRO A 86 -21.86 -19.32 21.21
CA PRO A 86 -20.87 -18.26 21.23
C PRO A 86 -19.42 -18.76 21.28
N LEU A 87 -19.14 -19.83 22.05
CA LEU A 87 -17.81 -20.43 22.09
C LEU A 87 -17.39 -20.90 20.69
N TRP A 88 -18.24 -21.67 20.01
CA TRP A 88 -17.99 -22.22 18.68
C TRP A 88 -17.81 -21.11 17.64
N GLN A 89 -18.70 -20.13 17.60
CA GLN A 89 -18.62 -19.01 16.65
C GLN A 89 -17.31 -18.23 16.81
N ASN A 90 -16.82 -18.06 18.03
CA ASN A 90 -15.61 -17.31 18.32
C ASN A 90 -14.31 -18.15 18.24
N ASN A 91 -14.38 -19.49 18.40
CA ASN A 91 -13.20 -20.34 18.59
C ASN A 91 -13.20 -21.64 17.75
N ASN A 92 -14.05 -21.77 16.72
CA ASN A 92 -14.17 -23.00 15.90
C ASN A 92 -12.82 -23.55 15.40
N GLN A 93 -11.95 -22.70 14.81
CA GLN A 93 -10.64 -23.11 14.29
C GLN A 93 -9.75 -23.68 15.40
N LYS A 94 -9.75 -23.05 16.57
CA LYS A 94 -8.97 -23.49 17.73
C LYS A 94 -9.49 -24.83 18.26
N ILE A 95 -10.81 -24.99 18.37
CA ILE A 95 -11.45 -26.23 18.84
C ILE A 95 -11.18 -27.37 17.86
N LEU A 96 -11.32 -27.14 16.56
CA LEU A 96 -11.04 -28.12 15.51
C LEU A 96 -9.56 -28.55 15.52
N ALA A 97 -8.63 -27.60 15.63
CA ALA A 97 -7.20 -27.91 15.74
C ALA A 97 -6.88 -28.69 17.01
N MET A 98 -7.50 -28.36 18.15
CA MET A 98 -7.32 -29.11 19.40
C MET A 98 -7.84 -30.54 19.27
N PHE A 99 -8.99 -30.75 18.62
CA PHE A 99 -9.52 -32.08 18.34
C PHE A 99 -8.60 -32.89 17.43
N GLN A 100 -8.14 -32.31 16.31
CA GLN A 100 -7.20 -32.96 15.39
C GLN A 100 -5.87 -33.36 16.06
N ASN A 101 -5.39 -32.54 17.00
CA ASN A 101 -4.17 -32.79 17.76
C ASN A 101 -4.39 -33.69 19.00
N GLY A 102 -5.59 -34.25 19.20
CA GLY A 102 -5.91 -35.14 20.32
C GLY A 102 -6.01 -34.45 21.69
N LEU A 103 -6.11 -33.11 21.72
CA LEU A 103 -6.31 -32.31 22.93
C LEU A 103 -7.79 -32.16 23.31
N LEU A 104 -8.70 -32.59 22.43
CA LEU A 104 -10.13 -32.78 22.67
C LEU A 104 -10.52 -34.12 22.05
N SER A 105 -11.52 -34.79 22.63
CA SER A 105 -11.92 -36.13 22.19
C SER A 105 -13.42 -36.40 22.35
N SER A 106 -13.90 -37.41 21.62
CA SER A 106 -15.26 -37.93 21.70
C SER A 106 -15.53 -38.79 22.92
N SER A 107 -14.48 -39.22 23.64
CA SER A 107 -14.59 -39.88 24.94
C SER A 107 -14.67 -38.90 26.11
N GLY A 108 -14.63 -37.59 25.85
CA GLY A 108 -14.58 -36.55 26.87
C GLY A 108 -13.15 -36.20 27.28
N THR A 109 -12.93 -34.92 27.51
CA THR A 109 -11.64 -34.37 27.95
C THR A 109 -11.85 -33.55 29.21
N LYS A 110 -11.11 -33.83 30.28
CA LYS A 110 -11.12 -32.99 31.49
C LYS A 110 -10.52 -31.64 31.10
N ILE A 111 -11.29 -30.57 31.27
CA ILE A 111 -10.87 -29.19 30.95
C ILE A 111 -10.66 -28.33 32.19
N GLY A 112 -11.02 -28.84 33.35
CA GLY A 112 -10.93 -28.14 34.63
C GLY A 112 -11.78 -28.80 35.71
N GLU A 113 -12.05 -28.04 36.75
CA GLU A 113 -12.79 -28.46 37.92
C GLU A 113 -13.48 -27.28 38.62
N VAL A 114 -14.59 -27.55 39.29
CA VAL A 114 -15.22 -26.62 40.22
C VAL A 114 -14.74 -26.98 41.62
N LEU A 115 -14.02 -26.07 42.26
CA LEU A 115 -13.53 -26.21 43.62
C LEU A 115 -14.60 -25.75 44.62
N LEU A 116 -14.79 -26.53 45.68
CA LEU A 116 -15.64 -26.19 46.81
C LEU A 116 -14.74 -25.82 47.98
N LEU A 117 -14.89 -24.60 48.49
CA LEU A 117 -14.01 -24.03 49.51
C LEU A 117 -14.80 -23.69 50.78
N ASP A 118 -14.16 -23.88 51.92
CA ASP A 118 -14.70 -23.46 53.21
C ASP A 118 -14.49 -21.96 53.48
N SER A 119 -14.89 -21.49 54.66
CA SER A 119 -14.76 -20.08 55.04
C SER A 119 -13.31 -19.62 55.28
N THR A 120 -12.37 -20.56 55.43
CA THR A 120 -10.92 -20.29 55.57
C THR A 120 -10.21 -20.27 54.23
N GLY A 121 -10.87 -20.75 53.17
CA GLY A 121 -10.33 -20.90 51.82
C GLY A 121 -9.67 -22.25 51.57
N GLU A 122 -9.78 -23.20 52.50
CA GLU A 122 -9.33 -24.58 52.29
C GLU A 122 -10.31 -25.33 51.38
N GLN A 123 -9.77 -26.19 50.51
CA GLN A 123 -10.55 -27.00 49.60
C GLN A 123 -11.24 -28.15 50.35
N LEU A 124 -12.56 -28.16 50.28
CA LEU A 124 -13.42 -29.21 50.84
C LEU A 124 -13.60 -30.37 49.86
N ASP A 125 -13.86 -30.05 48.59
CA ASP A 125 -14.14 -31.02 47.53
C ASP A 125 -13.91 -30.38 46.16
N PHE A 126 -13.96 -31.18 45.10
CA PHE A 126 -13.93 -30.70 43.72
C PHE A 126 -14.83 -31.53 42.81
N ILE A 127 -15.27 -30.91 41.72
CA ILE A 127 -16.04 -31.59 40.67
C ILE A 127 -15.36 -31.35 39.34
N ASP A 128 -14.97 -32.43 38.67
CA ASP A 128 -14.39 -32.35 37.33
C ASP A 128 -15.37 -31.75 36.30
N VAL A 129 -14.82 -30.99 35.36
CA VAL A 129 -15.53 -30.48 34.19
C VAL A 129 -14.95 -31.13 32.94
N TYR A 130 -15.79 -31.86 32.21
CA TYR A 130 -15.46 -32.52 30.96
C TYR A 130 -16.12 -31.82 29.78
N PHE A 131 -15.36 -31.70 28.69
CA PHE A 131 -15.86 -31.27 27.39
C PHE A 131 -15.71 -32.40 26.39
N VAL A 132 -16.83 -32.77 25.78
CA VAL A 132 -16.93 -33.84 24.77
C VAL A 132 -17.10 -33.18 23.41
N VAL A 133 -16.28 -33.59 22.46
CA VAL A 133 -16.39 -33.14 21.07
C VAL A 133 -16.70 -34.34 20.21
N ASP A 134 -17.84 -34.32 19.52
CA ASP A 134 -18.22 -35.45 18.66
C ASP A 134 -17.22 -35.61 17.50
N ASN A 135 -17.11 -36.83 16.96
CA ASN A 135 -16.22 -37.09 15.84
C ASN A 135 -16.67 -36.28 14.62
N PHE A 136 -15.92 -35.25 14.26
CA PHE A 136 -16.23 -34.42 13.11
C PHE A 136 -15.89 -35.14 11.81
N PHE A 137 -16.77 -34.98 10.82
CA PHE A 137 -16.47 -35.30 9.44
C PHE A 137 -16.89 -34.16 8.52
N VAL A 138 -16.13 -34.00 7.46
CA VAL A 138 -16.43 -33.13 6.33
C VAL A 138 -16.12 -33.94 5.09
N ASP A 139 -17.16 -34.41 4.43
CA ASP A 139 -17.07 -35.06 3.14
C ASP A 139 -17.48 -34.04 2.09
N TYR A 140 -16.81 -34.07 0.94
CA TYR A 140 -17.24 -33.29 -0.20
C TYR A 140 -17.17 -34.14 -1.47
N ASN A 141 -18.07 -33.85 -2.40
CA ASN A 141 -18.01 -34.38 -3.74
C ASN A 141 -18.11 -33.23 -4.73
N VAL A 142 -17.26 -33.26 -5.75
CA VAL A 142 -17.25 -32.30 -6.83
C VAL A 142 -17.78 -33.01 -8.07
N SER A 143 -18.82 -32.46 -8.70
CA SER A 143 -19.49 -33.13 -9.82
C SER A 143 -18.56 -33.34 -11.01
N ASN A 144 -17.63 -32.41 -11.23
CA ASN A 144 -16.54 -32.54 -12.19
C ASN A 144 -15.28 -31.84 -11.67
N ASP A 145 -14.12 -32.49 -11.80
CA ASP A 145 -12.85 -31.80 -11.60
C ASP A 145 -12.72 -30.66 -12.62
N ILE A 146 -12.45 -29.46 -12.11
CA ILE A 146 -12.22 -28.32 -12.97
C ILE A 146 -10.77 -28.37 -13.46
N VAL A 147 -10.55 -29.10 -14.56
CA VAL A 147 -9.25 -29.14 -15.23
C VAL A 147 -9.20 -28.07 -16.30
N PHE A 148 -8.33 -27.08 -16.18
CA PHE A 148 -8.07 -26.15 -17.28
C PHE A 148 -6.90 -26.67 -18.12
N GLU A 149 -7.18 -27.09 -19.35
CA GLU A 149 -6.14 -27.27 -20.35
C GLU A 149 -5.81 -25.91 -20.95
N PHE A 150 -4.84 -25.22 -20.35
CA PHE A 150 -4.32 -23.99 -20.95
C PHE A 150 -3.40 -24.37 -22.11
N THR A 151 -3.96 -24.34 -23.31
CA THR A 151 -3.15 -24.13 -24.51
C THR A 151 -2.83 -22.63 -24.55
N PRO A 152 -1.55 -22.20 -24.75
CA PRO A 152 -1.22 -20.78 -24.80
C PRO A 152 -2.19 -20.05 -25.74
N PRO A 153 -2.83 -18.95 -25.29
CA PRO A 153 -3.93 -18.35 -26.02
C PRO A 153 -3.41 -17.79 -27.35
N TYR A 154 -3.76 -18.43 -28.46
CA TYR A 154 -3.75 -17.76 -29.76
C TYR A 154 -5.01 -16.88 -29.84
N PRO A 155 -4.88 -15.57 -30.12
CA PRO A 155 -6.04 -14.73 -30.34
C PRO A 155 -6.61 -15.08 -31.72
N GLY A 156 -7.56 -16.02 -31.78
CA GLY A 156 -8.10 -16.42 -33.08
C GLY A 156 -9.27 -17.39 -33.08
N SER A 157 -9.25 -18.46 -32.27
CA SER A 157 -10.23 -19.54 -32.52
C SER A 157 -10.64 -20.42 -31.32
N GLY A 158 -10.27 -20.06 -30.09
CA GLY A 158 -10.69 -20.77 -28.86
C GLY A 158 -11.14 -19.83 -27.73
N LYS A 159 -12.01 -20.33 -26.83
CA LYS A 159 -12.61 -19.56 -25.72
C LYS A 159 -11.55 -19.15 -24.69
N TRP A 160 -10.86 -18.03 -24.91
CA TRP A 160 -10.02 -17.36 -23.89
C TRP A 160 -10.83 -16.86 -22.67
N TYR A 161 -12.14 -17.12 -22.68
CA TYR A 161 -13.14 -16.93 -21.63
C TYR A 161 -13.69 -18.28 -21.14
N ASP A 162 -12.96 -19.40 -21.27
CA ASP A 162 -13.44 -20.69 -20.78
C ASP A 162 -13.63 -20.61 -19.27
N GLN A 163 -14.89 -20.50 -18.89
CA GLN A 163 -15.37 -20.64 -17.54
C GLN A 163 -15.77 -22.09 -17.40
N LYS A 164 -15.31 -22.70 -16.32
CA LYS A 164 -15.73 -24.05 -15.95
C LYS A 164 -16.52 -23.94 -14.67
N SER A 165 -17.70 -24.56 -14.69
CA SER A 165 -18.57 -24.66 -13.53
C SER A 165 -18.56 -26.09 -13.02
N SER A 166 -18.59 -26.22 -11.70
CA SER A 166 -18.76 -27.50 -11.04
C SER A 166 -19.70 -27.31 -9.86
N ASN A 167 -20.39 -28.38 -9.49
CA ASN A 167 -21.24 -28.39 -8.31
C ASN A 167 -20.47 -29.09 -7.19
N VAL A 168 -20.40 -28.45 -6.03
CA VAL A 168 -19.81 -29.02 -4.83
C VAL A 168 -20.93 -29.38 -3.87
N SER A 169 -21.03 -30.68 -3.58
CA SER A 169 -21.88 -31.21 -2.53
C SER A 169 -21.02 -31.41 -1.29
N LEU A 170 -21.30 -30.66 -0.23
CA LEU A 170 -20.61 -30.77 1.05
C LEU A 170 -21.54 -31.41 2.07
N LYS A 171 -21.03 -32.45 2.72
CA LYS A 171 -21.70 -33.15 3.81
C LYS A 171 -20.87 -33.06 5.08
N SER A 172 -21.48 -32.63 6.18
CA SER A 172 -20.78 -32.49 7.45
C SER A 172 -21.71 -32.68 8.65
N ASN A 173 -21.17 -33.07 9.80
CA ASN A 173 -21.84 -32.97 11.10
C ASN A 173 -21.34 -31.81 11.95
N LEU A 174 -20.59 -30.86 11.36
CA LEU A 174 -20.14 -29.67 12.08
C LEU A 174 -21.34 -28.80 12.50
N PRO A 175 -21.30 -28.20 13.70
CA PRO A 175 -22.20 -27.12 14.05
C PRO A 175 -22.05 -25.94 13.08
N PRO A 176 -23.04 -25.02 13.01
CA PRO A 176 -23.07 -23.98 11.99
C PRO A 176 -21.74 -23.22 11.80
N LEU A 177 -21.22 -23.18 10.57
CA LEU A 177 -19.88 -22.64 10.27
C LEU A 177 -19.84 -21.98 8.88
N HIS A 178 -19.09 -20.88 8.76
CA HIS A 178 -18.71 -20.31 7.47
C HIS A 178 -17.56 -21.10 6.85
N VAL A 179 -17.75 -21.57 5.62
CA VAL A 179 -16.74 -22.28 4.84
C VAL A 179 -16.39 -21.52 3.58
N TYR A 180 -15.13 -21.66 3.19
CA TYR A 180 -14.57 -21.08 1.98
C TYR A 180 -14.03 -22.19 1.10
N VAL A 181 -14.26 -22.07 -0.20
CA VAL A 181 -13.64 -22.97 -1.17
C VAL A 181 -12.38 -22.29 -1.68
N GLY A 182 -11.25 -22.99 -1.56
CA GLY A 182 -9.98 -22.57 -2.14
C GLY A 182 -9.78 -23.19 -3.52
N VAL A 183 -8.98 -22.53 -4.36
CA VAL A 183 -8.40 -23.16 -5.57
C VAL A 183 -6.96 -23.54 -5.25
N GLU A 184 -6.63 -24.81 -5.40
CA GLU A 184 -5.24 -25.25 -5.39
C GLU A 184 -4.72 -25.25 -6.83
N LEU A 185 -3.62 -24.54 -7.07
CA LEU A 185 -2.95 -24.52 -8.36
C LEU A 185 -1.94 -25.68 -8.40
N LEU A 186 -2.02 -26.53 -9.42
CA LEU A 186 -1.04 -27.58 -9.64
C LEU A 186 0.28 -26.97 -10.15
N ASP A 187 1.40 -27.53 -9.70
CA ASP A 187 2.76 -27.12 -10.10
C ASP A 187 2.90 -27.05 -11.63
N GLY A 188 3.47 -25.95 -12.13
CA GLY A 188 3.65 -25.67 -13.57
C GLY A 188 2.66 -24.65 -14.15
N PHE A 189 1.74 -24.12 -13.35
CA PHE A 189 0.92 -22.96 -13.70
C PHE A 189 1.73 -21.66 -13.56
N ASP A 190 2.46 -21.30 -14.61
CA ASP A 190 3.14 -20.00 -14.68
C ASP A 190 2.85 -19.36 -16.04
N PHE A 191 2.10 -18.26 -16.03
CA PHE A 191 1.96 -17.42 -17.22
C PHE A 191 2.09 -15.94 -16.84
N LEU A 192 3.28 -15.61 -16.34
CA LEU A 192 4.05 -14.38 -16.63
C LEU A 192 3.39 -12.99 -16.49
N SER A 193 2.30 -12.82 -15.76
CA SER A 193 1.86 -11.46 -15.36
C SER A 193 1.01 -11.47 -14.09
N GLU A 194 1.27 -10.54 -13.17
CA GLU A 194 0.27 -10.14 -12.18
C GLU A 194 -1.06 -9.85 -12.89
N GLY A 195 -2.13 -10.52 -12.44
CA GLY A 195 -3.50 -10.31 -12.97
C GLY A 195 -4.01 -11.37 -13.95
N SER A 196 -3.21 -12.37 -14.35
CA SER A 196 -3.64 -13.47 -15.25
C SER A 196 -4.19 -14.71 -14.52
N TYR A 197 -4.38 -14.62 -13.20
CA TYR A 197 -4.76 -15.75 -12.35
C TYR A 197 -6.15 -16.30 -12.67
N LEU A 198 -6.29 -17.62 -12.54
CA LEU A 198 -7.59 -18.27 -12.35
C LEU A 198 -8.27 -17.65 -11.13
N GLN A 199 -9.50 -17.17 -11.31
CA GLN A 199 -10.27 -16.56 -10.23
C GLN A 199 -11.65 -17.20 -10.12
N PHE A 200 -12.21 -17.18 -8.90
CA PHE A 200 -13.62 -17.49 -8.70
C PHE A 200 -14.47 -16.40 -9.35
N LEU A 201 -15.36 -16.81 -10.24
CA LEU A 201 -16.41 -15.98 -10.82
C LEU A 201 -17.76 -16.26 -10.14
N GLY A 202 -17.86 -17.38 -9.40
CA GLY A 202 -19.03 -17.86 -8.67
C GLY A 202 -18.64 -18.57 -7.36
N SER A 203 -19.65 -18.81 -6.51
CA SER A 203 -19.62 -18.77 -5.04
C SER A 203 -18.37 -19.30 -4.28
N PRO A 204 -17.57 -18.40 -3.67
CA PRO A 204 -16.47 -18.76 -2.76
C PRO A 204 -16.85 -18.77 -1.27
N ASN A 205 -18.08 -18.35 -0.91
CA ASN A 205 -18.51 -18.17 0.49
C ASN A 205 -19.82 -18.92 0.72
N THR A 206 -19.84 -19.86 1.66
CA THR A 206 -21.03 -20.64 1.99
C THR A 206 -21.15 -20.82 3.49
N TYR A 207 -22.40 -20.85 3.96
CA TYR A 207 -22.70 -21.10 5.36
C TYR A 207 -23.23 -22.52 5.50
N LEU A 208 -22.51 -23.36 6.24
CA LEU A 208 -22.96 -24.70 6.59
C LEU A 208 -23.91 -24.59 7.77
N ASN A 209 -25.21 -24.44 7.52
CA ASN A 209 -26.25 -24.52 8.54
C ASN A 209 -27.06 -25.82 8.49
N ASN A 210 -26.72 -26.72 7.56
CA ASN A 210 -27.39 -27.99 7.31
C ASN A 210 -26.31 -29.06 7.05
N PRO A 211 -26.51 -30.30 7.54
CA PRO A 211 -25.60 -31.41 7.24
C PRO A 211 -25.30 -31.70 5.77
N ASN A 212 -26.14 -31.25 4.83
CA ASN A 212 -25.88 -31.35 3.40
C ASN A 212 -26.12 -30.00 2.72
N VAL A 213 -25.14 -29.52 1.94
CA VAL A 213 -25.20 -28.27 1.19
C VAL A 213 -24.69 -28.52 -0.24
N GLU A 214 -25.42 -28.03 -1.23
CA GLU A 214 -24.98 -28.03 -2.63
C GLU A 214 -24.77 -26.59 -3.09
N LEU A 215 -23.65 -26.34 -3.78
CA LEU A 215 -23.30 -25.01 -4.27
C LEU A 215 -22.58 -25.09 -5.61
N ASP A 216 -22.83 -24.11 -6.47
CA ASP A 216 -22.19 -24.00 -7.77
C ASP A 216 -20.95 -23.11 -7.67
N ILE A 217 -19.83 -23.65 -8.14
CA ILE A 217 -18.54 -22.96 -8.23
C ILE A 217 -18.24 -22.74 -9.69
N THR A 218 -17.94 -21.49 -10.05
CA THR A 218 -17.48 -21.14 -11.38
C THR A 218 -16.09 -20.53 -11.26
N VAL A 219 -15.13 -21.11 -11.96
CA VAL A 219 -13.75 -20.61 -12.06
C VAL A 219 -13.48 -20.22 -13.51
N GLY A 220 -12.72 -19.17 -13.74
CA GLY A 220 -12.31 -18.76 -15.08
C GLY A 220 -11.10 -17.82 -15.06
N SER A 221 -10.71 -17.36 -16.25
CA SER A 221 -9.57 -16.45 -16.44
C SER A 221 -10.01 -15.07 -16.92
N ASN A 222 -9.27 -14.02 -16.54
CA ASN A 222 -9.45 -12.64 -17.01
C ASN A 222 -8.50 -12.26 -18.18
N LEU A 223 -7.85 -13.25 -18.81
CA LEU A 223 -6.87 -13.05 -19.89
C LEU A 223 -7.38 -12.16 -21.03
N GLY A 224 -8.68 -12.20 -21.33
CA GLY A 224 -9.30 -11.36 -22.34
C GLY A 224 -9.15 -9.85 -22.14
N ASN A 225 -9.22 -9.39 -20.89
CA ASN A 225 -8.98 -7.98 -20.58
C ASN A 225 -7.49 -7.65 -20.60
N LEU A 226 -6.63 -8.58 -20.19
CA LEU A 226 -5.17 -8.46 -20.28
C LEU A 226 -4.72 -8.30 -21.73
N PHE A 227 -5.21 -9.12 -22.67
CA PHE A 227 -4.83 -8.99 -24.08
C PHE A 227 -5.27 -7.67 -24.70
N LYS A 228 -6.45 -7.15 -24.32
CA LYS A 228 -6.90 -5.82 -24.76
C LYS A 228 -5.98 -4.69 -24.27
N ASN A 229 -5.38 -4.86 -23.09
CA ASN A 229 -4.54 -3.85 -22.45
C ASN A 229 -3.03 -4.12 -22.60
N TYR A 230 -2.64 -5.19 -23.31
CA TYR A 230 -1.26 -5.65 -23.37
C TYR A 230 -0.31 -4.58 -23.95
N GLY A 231 -0.77 -3.81 -24.94
CA GLY A 231 0.00 -2.68 -25.48
C GLY A 231 0.23 -1.56 -24.46
N SER A 232 -0.78 -1.21 -23.68
CA SER A 232 -0.66 -0.22 -22.60
C SER A 232 0.26 -0.70 -21.48
N LEU A 233 0.18 -1.98 -21.10
CA LEU A 233 1.06 -2.57 -20.09
C LEU A 233 2.52 -2.62 -20.56
N LEU A 234 2.76 -2.95 -21.84
CA LEU A 234 4.10 -2.91 -22.42
C LEU A 234 4.65 -1.48 -22.45
N GLN A 235 3.83 -0.50 -22.79
CA GLN A 235 4.21 0.90 -22.76
C GLN A 235 4.57 1.36 -21.34
N GLU A 236 3.75 1.02 -20.35
CA GLU A 236 4.01 1.30 -18.93
C GLU A 236 5.34 0.69 -18.48
N LYS A 237 5.57 -0.59 -18.74
CA LYS A 237 6.85 -1.25 -18.40
C LYS A 237 8.04 -0.65 -19.14
N PHE A 238 7.84 -0.19 -20.37
CA PHE A 238 8.87 0.49 -21.13
C PHE A 238 9.23 1.83 -20.48
N VAL A 239 8.24 2.60 -20.03
CA VAL A 239 8.45 3.84 -19.26
C VAL A 239 9.16 3.55 -17.93
N GLU A 240 8.70 2.56 -17.17
CA GLU A 240 9.31 2.15 -15.89
C GLU A 240 10.77 1.71 -16.05
N ALA A 241 11.14 1.10 -17.18
CA ALA A 241 12.51 0.72 -17.51
C ALA A 241 13.44 1.92 -17.76
N GLY A 242 12.94 3.15 -17.64
CA GLY A 242 13.72 4.39 -17.73
C GLY A 242 13.64 5.09 -19.09
N PHE A 243 12.71 4.67 -19.96
CA PHE A 243 12.47 5.39 -21.21
C PHE A 243 11.51 6.56 -20.95
N PRO A 244 11.80 7.75 -21.48
CA PRO A 244 11.00 8.94 -21.23
C PRO A 244 9.65 8.86 -21.95
N GLU A 245 8.59 9.35 -21.31
CA GLU A 245 7.24 9.46 -21.89
C GLU A 245 7.16 10.52 -23.02
N GLU A 246 8.10 11.47 -23.02
CA GLU A 246 8.18 12.58 -23.98
C GLU A 246 9.64 12.82 -24.42
N GLY A 247 9.86 13.18 -25.68
CA GLY A 247 11.19 13.47 -26.22
C GLY A 247 11.25 13.44 -27.74
N LEU A 248 12.47 13.43 -28.30
CA LEU A 248 12.66 13.26 -29.74
C LEU A 248 12.32 11.81 -30.11
N HIS A 249 11.35 11.61 -31.00
CA HIS A 249 11.04 10.29 -31.56
C HIS A 249 12.21 9.84 -32.44
N VAL A 250 12.87 8.75 -32.06
CA VAL A 250 14.06 8.23 -32.77
C VAL A 250 13.78 6.94 -33.55
N GLY A 251 12.58 6.36 -33.37
CA GLY A 251 12.13 5.18 -34.09
C GLY A 251 11.04 4.43 -33.34
N ASP A 252 10.52 3.37 -33.97
CA ASP A 252 9.52 2.49 -33.36
C ASP A 252 10.12 1.11 -33.11
N ALA A 253 9.96 0.60 -31.88
CA ALA A 253 10.16 -0.81 -31.59
C ALA A 253 8.95 -1.58 -32.10
N VAL A 254 9.15 -2.43 -33.10
CA VAL A 254 8.09 -3.30 -33.61
C VAL A 254 8.06 -4.59 -32.79
N VAL A 255 7.03 -4.75 -31.98
CA VAL A 255 6.74 -6.00 -31.27
C VAL A 255 5.80 -6.83 -32.14
N SER A 256 6.32 -7.93 -32.65
CA SER A 256 5.54 -8.91 -33.39
C SER A 256 4.91 -9.91 -32.43
N ILE A 257 3.60 -9.84 -32.28
CA ILE A 257 2.83 -10.81 -31.51
C ILE A 257 2.37 -11.91 -32.48
N PRO A 258 2.84 -13.16 -32.32
CA PRO A 258 2.45 -14.24 -33.21
C PRO A 258 0.93 -14.50 -33.15
N MET A 259 0.30 -14.64 -34.32
CA MET A 259 -1.13 -14.98 -34.50
C MET A 259 -1.29 -16.29 -35.31
N GLU A 260 -2.50 -16.85 -35.31
CA GLU A 260 -2.81 -18.09 -36.04
C GLU A 260 -2.57 -17.92 -37.56
N GLY A 261 -2.04 -18.96 -38.22
CA GLY A 261 -1.83 -18.98 -39.68
C GLY A 261 -0.54 -18.35 -40.20
N GLY A 262 0.43 -18.04 -39.31
CA GLY A 262 1.71 -17.43 -39.70
C GLY A 262 1.66 -15.90 -39.85
N TYR A 263 0.58 -15.28 -39.38
CA TYR A 263 0.41 -13.84 -39.34
C TYR A 263 0.95 -13.28 -38.02
N PHE A 264 1.41 -12.02 -38.03
CA PHE A 264 1.86 -11.30 -36.84
C PHE A 264 0.99 -10.06 -36.65
N SER A 265 0.51 -9.84 -35.43
CA SER A 265 0.05 -8.50 -35.04
C SER A 265 1.29 -7.66 -34.75
N TYR A 266 1.37 -6.48 -35.33
CA TYR A 266 2.47 -5.56 -35.14
C TYR A 266 2.00 -4.45 -34.20
N LEU A 267 2.65 -4.36 -33.04
CA LEU A 267 2.55 -3.18 -32.20
C LEU A 267 3.82 -2.37 -32.37
N ALA A 268 3.69 -1.12 -32.81
CA ALA A 268 4.78 -0.16 -32.84
C ALA A 268 4.79 0.60 -31.51
N VAL A 269 5.85 0.46 -30.73
CA VAL A 269 6.07 1.24 -29.51
C VAL A 269 7.05 2.36 -29.85
N PRO A 270 6.66 3.64 -29.76
CA PRO A 270 7.55 4.75 -30.07
C PRO A 270 8.68 4.85 -29.04
N ILE A 271 9.92 5.01 -29.53
CA ILE A 271 11.11 5.21 -28.71
C ILE A 271 11.45 6.70 -28.71
N TYR A 272 11.50 7.27 -27.51
CA TYR A 272 11.87 8.67 -27.30
C TYR A 272 13.27 8.78 -26.69
N PHE A 273 14.05 9.72 -27.20
CA PHE A 273 15.31 10.14 -26.58
C PHE A 273 15.11 11.51 -25.93
N LYS A 274 15.40 11.60 -24.62
CA LYS A 274 15.39 12.89 -23.91
C LYS A 274 16.74 13.57 -24.16
N VAL A 275 16.73 14.63 -24.96
CA VAL A 275 17.91 15.50 -25.10
C VAL A 275 18.07 16.26 -23.78
N PRO A 276 19.24 16.21 -23.11
CA PRO A 276 19.45 16.98 -21.90
C PRO A 276 19.27 18.47 -22.19
N GLU A 277 18.58 19.17 -21.30
CA GLU A 277 18.42 20.62 -21.40
C GLU A 277 19.80 21.29 -21.42
N PRO A 278 20.02 22.28 -22.30
CA PRO A 278 21.32 22.95 -22.38
C PRO A 278 21.59 23.68 -21.06
N PHE A 279 22.76 23.41 -20.47
CA PHE A 279 23.21 24.17 -19.31
C PHE A 279 23.82 25.48 -19.80
N ILE A 280 23.21 26.61 -19.40
CA ILE A 280 23.70 27.95 -19.70
C ILE A 280 23.89 28.70 -18.39
N ASN A 281 25.10 29.19 -18.15
CA ASN A 281 25.44 29.97 -16.97
C ASN A 281 25.93 31.37 -17.41
N PHE A 282 25.46 32.40 -16.72
CA PHE A 282 25.80 33.79 -17.00
C PHE A 282 26.62 34.34 -15.83
N ILE A 283 27.80 34.86 -16.13
CA ILE A 283 28.69 35.49 -15.16
C ILE A 283 28.91 36.93 -15.62
N ILE A 284 28.43 37.89 -14.82
CA ILE A 284 28.66 39.32 -15.05
C ILE A 284 29.82 39.75 -14.14
N GLY A 285 30.90 40.27 -14.73
CA GLY A 285 32.07 40.69 -13.97
C GLY A 285 31.87 42.09 -13.37
N GLY A 286 31.53 42.17 -12.09
CA GLY A 286 31.26 43.42 -11.36
C GLY A 286 29.99 43.31 -10.51
N GLU A 287 29.58 44.40 -9.86
CA GLU A 287 28.19 44.54 -9.42
C GLU A 287 27.36 44.68 -10.71
N GLY A 288 26.27 43.92 -10.88
CA GLY A 288 25.48 43.81 -12.13
C GLY A 288 24.73 45.09 -12.56
N GLU A 289 25.30 46.26 -12.27
CA GLU A 289 24.74 47.58 -12.46
C GLU A 289 25.72 48.45 -13.25
N ILE A 290 25.25 49.05 -14.34
CA ILE A 290 26.02 50.04 -15.11
C ILE A 290 25.59 51.43 -14.62
N GLN A 291 26.46 52.09 -13.86
CA GLN A 291 26.20 53.45 -13.39
C GLN A 291 26.67 54.48 -14.42
N LEU A 292 25.77 55.38 -14.80
CA LEU A 292 26.06 56.53 -15.65
C LEU A 292 25.97 57.81 -14.81
N THR A 293 27.04 58.59 -14.76
CA THR A 293 27.06 59.84 -13.99
C THR A 293 26.75 61.03 -14.89
N PHE A 294 25.69 61.76 -14.58
CA PHE A 294 25.31 63.00 -15.26
C PHE A 294 25.65 64.23 -14.40
N ASP A 295 26.56 65.07 -14.88
CA ASP A 295 26.90 66.35 -14.24
C ASP A 295 26.10 67.50 -14.88
N LEU A 296 25.11 68.01 -14.15
CA LEU A 296 24.26 69.12 -14.58
C LEU A 296 25.02 70.44 -14.75
N ALA A 297 26.09 70.65 -13.97
CA ALA A 297 26.89 71.88 -14.04
C ALA A 297 27.81 71.89 -15.26
N ASN A 298 28.14 70.71 -15.78
CA ASN A 298 29.01 70.53 -16.94
C ASN A 298 28.60 69.26 -17.72
N PRO A 299 27.53 69.32 -18.52
CA PRO A 299 27.04 68.16 -19.25
C PRO A 299 28.08 67.73 -20.27
N GLN A 300 28.69 66.56 -20.06
CA GLN A 300 29.69 66.03 -20.96
C GLN A 300 29.05 65.40 -22.20
N ASN A 301 29.73 65.54 -23.34
CA ASN A 301 29.39 64.79 -24.55
C ASN A 301 29.84 63.34 -24.39
N ASN A 302 28.95 62.39 -24.70
CA ASN A 302 29.25 60.96 -24.87
C ASN A 302 29.95 60.29 -23.67
N VAL A 303 29.17 59.80 -22.71
CA VAL A 303 29.66 58.84 -21.70
C VAL A 303 29.47 57.43 -22.25
N ILE A 304 30.52 56.62 -22.26
CA ILE A 304 30.42 55.18 -22.54
C ILE A 304 30.77 54.43 -21.25
N SER A 305 29.90 53.51 -20.85
CA SER A 305 30.12 52.62 -19.72
C SER A 305 29.98 51.18 -20.18
N SER A 306 30.81 50.28 -19.62
CA SER A 306 30.86 48.88 -20.02
C SER A 306 30.80 47.92 -18.84
N ALA A 307 30.15 46.77 -19.05
CA ALA A 307 30.13 45.65 -18.10
C ALA A 307 30.49 44.33 -18.81
N PRO A 308 31.51 43.59 -18.34
CA PRO A 308 31.90 42.33 -18.95
C PRO A 308 30.90 41.21 -18.63
N VAL A 309 30.61 40.40 -19.64
CA VAL A 309 29.71 39.25 -19.56
C VAL A 309 30.43 38.02 -20.11
N HIS A 310 30.40 36.95 -19.32
CA HIS A 310 30.81 35.61 -19.70
C HIS A 310 29.59 34.68 -19.73
N ILE A 311 29.45 33.94 -20.81
CA ILE A 311 28.41 32.91 -20.97
C ILE A 311 29.11 31.56 -21.09
N GLU A 312 28.80 30.63 -20.18
CA GLU A 312 29.15 29.22 -20.30
C GLU A 312 27.94 28.46 -20.84
N SER A 313 28.09 27.72 -21.94
CA SER A 313 27.00 26.97 -22.55
C SER A 313 27.47 25.61 -23.05
N THR A 314 26.62 24.60 -22.89
CA THR A 314 26.82 23.29 -23.54
C THR A 314 26.42 23.29 -25.01
N LEU A 315 25.81 24.38 -25.52
CA LEU A 315 25.38 24.48 -26.91
C LEU A 315 26.59 24.69 -27.85
N PRO A 316 26.69 23.92 -28.95
CA PRO A 316 27.81 24.06 -29.89
C PRO A 316 27.73 25.36 -30.70
N LYS A 317 26.54 25.94 -30.88
CA LYS A 317 26.32 27.17 -31.63
C LYS A 317 25.08 27.90 -31.12
N TYR A 318 25.17 29.22 -30.97
CA TYR A 318 24.04 30.07 -30.60
C TYR A 318 24.31 31.53 -30.99
N ASP A 319 23.25 32.30 -31.16
CA ASP A 319 23.28 33.74 -31.41
C ASP A 319 22.86 34.49 -30.15
N ILE A 320 23.57 35.57 -29.82
CA ILE A 320 23.28 36.45 -28.68
C ILE A 320 22.65 37.73 -29.21
N TYR A 321 21.51 38.09 -28.63
CA TYR A 321 20.79 39.33 -28.89
C TYR A 321 20.78 40.17 -27.62
N LEU A 322 21.10 41.45 -27.77
CA LEU A 322 21.03 42.42 -26.71
C LEU A 322 19.92 43.40 -27.02
N SER A 323 19.11 43.71 -26.02
CA SER A 323 18.11 44.77 -26.09
C SER A 323 18.11 45.57 -24.81
N MET A 324 17.73 46.83 -24.90
CA MET A 324 17.61 47.73 -23.75
C MET A 324 16.19 48.26 -23.69
N VAL A 325 15.60 48.25 -22.50
CA VAL A 325 14.25 48.77 -22.26
C VAL A 325 14.37 49.85 -21.19
N ILE A 326 14.05 51.08 -21.57
CA ILE A 326 13.91 52.20 -20.62
C ILE A 326 12.48 52.19 -20.09
N PHE A 327 12.30 52.34 -18.78
CA PHE A 327 10.97 52.35 -18.18
C PHE A 327 10.16 53.56 -18.67
N ASP A 328 8.84 53.41 -18.80
CA ASP A 328 7.95 54.45 -19.32
C ASP A 328 8.10 55.79 -18.59
N THR A 329 8.34 55.75 -17.28
CA THR A 329 8.61 56.93 -16.42
C THR A 329 9.80 57.75 -16.90
N TYR A 330 10.78 57.11 -17.53
CA TYR A 330 12.01 57.72 -18.03
C TYR A 330 12.11 57.70 -19.56
N ASN A 331 11.00 57.49 -20.28
CA ASN A 331 11.00 57.38 -21.73
C ASN A 331 11.58 58.61 -22.45
N PHE A 332 11.58 59.78 -21.81
CA PHE A 332 12.26 60.97 -22.36
C PHE A 332 13.78 60.80 -22.51
N LEU A 333 14.39 59.79 -21.89
CA LEU A 333 15.80 59.42 -22.02
C LEU A 333 16.09 58.48 -23.21
N ALA A 334 15.07 57.90 -23.84
CA ALA A 334 15.21 56.88 -24.89
C ALA A 334 15.99 57.35 -26.13
N ASP A 335 15.93 58.65 -26.43
CA ASP A 335 16.66 59.26 -27.54
C ASP A 335 18.08 59.71 -27.17
N TYR A 336 18.54 59.42 -25.95
CA TYR A 336 19.84 59.90 -25.46
C TYR A 336 20.71 58.81 -24.84
N ILE A 337 20.13 57.68 -24.46
CA ILE A 337 20.85 56.52 -23.91
C ILE A 337 20.63 55.36 -24.87
N PHE A 338 21.72 54.74 -25.34
CA PHE A 338 21.68 53.69 -26.34
C PHE A 338 22.68 52.59 -26.06
N LEU A 339 22.29 51.36 -26.37
CA LEU A 339 23.18 50.21 -26.41
C LEU A 339 24.08 50.31 -27.66
N GLN A 340 25.40 50.24 -27.50
CA GLN A 340 26.36 50.37 -28.62
C GLN A 340 26.54 49.07 -29.42
N ASN A 341 26.47 47.92 -28.75
CA ASN A 341 26.67 46.61 -29.34
C ASN A 341 25.36 45.90 -29.66
N ASP A 342 24.44 46.61 -30.32
CA ASP A 342 23.10 46.14 -30.72
C ASP A 342 23.09 45.06 -31.82
N LYS A 343 24.26 44.73 -32.39
CA LYS A 343 24.40 43.69 -33.42
C LYS A 343 24.44 42.30 -32.80
N VAL A 344 23.83 41.36 -33.51
CA VAL A 344 23.83 39.94 -33.14
C VAL A 344 25.26 39.39 -33.04
N ILE A 345 25.58 38.75 -31.93
CA ILE A 345 26.88 38.10 -31.69
C ILE A 345 26.71 36.59 -31.93
N SER A 346 27.26 36.09 -33.05
CA SER A 346 27.20 34.66 -33.38
C SER A 346 28.34 33.88 -32.76
N THR A 347 28.00 32.88 -31.94
CA THR A 347 28.93 32.01 -31.23
C THR A 347 28.99 30.62 -31.88
N LYS A 348 30.21 30.10 -32.12
CA LYS A 348 30.44 28.77 -32.71
C LYS A 348 31.04 27.74 -31.75
N ASN A 349 31.24 28.12 -30.49
CA ASN A 349 31.85 27.27 -29.47
C ASN A 349 31.26 27.67 -28.11
N GLY A 350 30.87 26.71 -27.29
CA GLY A 350 29.92 26.91 -26.17
C GLY A 350 30.21 27.99 -25.13
N ASN A 351 31.41 28.59 -25.08
CA ASN A 351 31.69 29.69 -24.17
C ASN A 351 32.02 30.97 -24.94
N THR A 352 31.46 32.10 -24.50
CA THR A 352 31.66 33.43 -25.12
C THR A 352 31.83 34.53 -24.08
N ASP A 353 32.74 35.45 -24.39
CA ASP A 353 33.00 36.68 -23.65
C ASP A 353 32.64 37.90 -24.51
N PHE A 354 31.96 38.89 -23.92
CA PHE A 354 31.72 40.19 -24.54
C PHE A 354 31.43 41.26 -23.46
N ASP A 355 31.55 42.54 -23.83
CA ASP A 355 31.18 43.66 -22.94
C ASP A 355 29.81 44.21 -23.36
N ILE A 356 28.89 44.44 -22.43
CA ILE A 356 27.69 45.28 -22.66
C ILE A 356 28.15 46.72 -22.61
N GLU A 357 27.91 47.49 -23.67
CA GLU A 357 28.34 48.89 -23.77
C GLU A 357 27.14 49.82 -23.91
N ILE A 358 26.96 50.73 -22.95
CA ILE A 358 25.90 51.76 -22.99
C ILE A 358 26.55 53.12 -23.22
N LYS A 359 26.04 53.84 -24.22
CA LYS A 359 26.41 55.21 -24.52
C LYS A 359 25.29 56.16 -24.13
N ALA A 360 25.61 57.21 -23.38
CA ALA A 360 24.71 58.30 -23.05
C ALA A 360 25.19 59.64 -23.63
N ASN A 361 24.27 60.37 -24.26
CA ASN A 361 24.49 61.70 -24.81
C ASN A 361 23.82 62.77 -23.94
N PHE A 362 24.43 63.01 -22.78
CA PHE A 362 23.87 63.88 -21.76
C PHE A 362 23.84 65.37 -22.13
N ALA A 363 24.72 65.83 -23.01
CA ALA A 363 24.69 67.20 -23.50
C ALA A 363 23.45 67.49 -24.35
N ASP A 364 23.10 66.58 -25.26
CA ASP A 364 21.89 66.75 -26.09
C ASP A 364 20.62 66.61 -25.23
N LEU A 365 20.60 65.65 -24.29
CA LEU A 365 19.53 65.53 -23.31
C LEU A 365 19.33 66.82 -22.51
N TRP A 366 20.43 67.39 -22.00
CA TRP A 366 20.38 68.63 -21.24
C TRP A 366 19.84 69.79 -22.06
N ASN A 367 20.31 69.95 -23.31
CA ASN A 367 19.87 71.04 -24.16
C ASN A 367 18.39 70.94 -24.52
N ASP A 368 17.89 69.74 -24.79
CA ASP A 368 16.53 69.52 -25.28
C ASP A 368 15.48 69.42 -24.15
N LYS A 369 15.87 68.88 -22.99
CA LYS A 369 14.95 68.53 -21.89
C LYS A 369 15.25 69.27 -20.59
N ARG A 370 16.07 70.32 -20.61
CA ARG A 370 16.51 71.09 -19.43
C ARG A 370 15.40 71.37 -18.42
N GLU A 371 14.32 72.01 -18.87
CA GLU A 371 13.23 72.46 -17.99
C GLU A 371 12.48 71.28 -17.37
N LEU A 372 12.32 70.18 -18.12
CA LEU A 372 11.71 68.95 -17.61
C LEU A 372 12.59 68.27 -16.55
N ILE A 373 13.90 68.26 -16.76
CA ILE A 373 14.86 67.71 -15.79
C ILE A 373 14.85 68.55 -14.52
N LEU A 374 14.90 69.87 -14.65
CA LEU A 374 14.87 70.79 -13.50
C LEU A 374 13.55 70.69 -12.71
N SER A 375 12.40 70.56 -13.38
CA SER A 375 11.11 70.40 -12.68
C SER A 375 11.05 69.11 -11.86
N LEU A 376 11.67 68.02 -12.31
CA LEU A 376 11.72 66.75 -11.57
C LEU A 376 12.54 66.85 -10.27
N PHE A 377 13.53 67.75 -10.19
CA PHE A 377 14.25 68.05 -8.95
C PHE A 377 13.44 68.96 -8.02
N GLU A 378 12.72 69.94 -8.56
CA GLU A 378 11.86 70.85 -7.79
C GLU A 378 10.69 70.11 -7.13
N ASP A 379 10.15 69.10 -7.80
CA ASP A 379 9.07 68.23 -7.30
C ASP A 379 9.58 67.08 -6.39
N GLU A 380 10.86 67.11 -5.96
CA GLU A 380 11.54 66.07 -5.17
C GLU A 380 11.44 64.64 -5.76
N THR A 381 11.14 64.52 -7.05
CA THR A 381 10.98 63.23 -7.74
C THR A 381 12.34 62.58 -8.03
N ILE A 382 13.39 63.40 -8.10
CA ILE A 382 14.80 62.98 -8.28
C ILE A 382 15.63 63.74 -7.24
N THR A 383 16.46 63.03 -6.47
CA THR A 383 17.43 63.66 -5.55
C THR A 383 18.87 63.48 -6.05
N VAL A 384 19.75 64.45 -5.76
CA VAL A 384 21.13 64.53 -6.31
C VAL A 384 22.00 63.31 -5.96
N ASN A 385 21.65 62.53 -4.94
CA ASN A 385 22.44 61.40 -4.45
C ASN A 385 21.73 60.04 -4.60
N GLU A 386 20.64 59.97 -5.36
CA GLU A 386 19.91 58.73 -5.56
C GLU A 386 20.41 57.99 -6.80
N ILE A 387 20.72 56.70 -6.64
CA ILE A 387 20.94 55.80 -7.77
C ILE A 387 19.55 55.47 -8.33
N ILE A 388 19.26 56.02 -9.51
CA ILE A 388 17.97 55.81 -10.16
C ILE A 388 18.10 54.68 -11.17
N HIS A 389 17.28 53.64 -10.97
CA HIS A 389 17.13 52.58 -11.94
C HIS A 389 16.22 53.04 -13.08
N ILE A 390 16.80 53.29 -14.25
CA ILE A 390 16.11 53.87 -15.41
C ILE A 390 15.60 52.83 -16.43
N GLY A 391 16.14 51.62 -16.40
CA GLY A 391 15.80 50.55 -17.33
C GLY A 391 16.77 49.39 -17.29
N ASP A 392 16.41 48.30 -17.98
CA ASP A 392 17.13 47.03 -17.98
C ASP A 392 17.77 46.74 -19.35
N VAL A 393 18.88 45.99 -19.34
CA VAL A 393 19.44 45.35 -20.53
C VAL A 393 19.15 43.85 -20.48
N TYR A 394 18.58 43.33 -21.56
CA TYR A 394 18.23 41.92 -21.71
C TYR A 394 19.20 41.22 -22.65
N ILE A 395 19.65 40.04 -22.24
CA ILE A 395 20.41 39.11 -23.08
C ILE A 395 19.46 37.98 -23.49
N THR A 396 19.20 37.82 -24.78
CA THR A 396 18.41 36.71 -25.31
C THR A 396 19.30 35.81 -26.16
N LEU A 397 19.18 34.49 -25.95
CA LEU A 397 19.94 33.49 -26.71
C LEU A 397 19.01 32.75 -27.65
N SER A 398 19.44 32.59 -28.91
CA SER A 398 18.76 31.75 -29.89
C SER A 398 19.69 30.64 -30.35
N ALA A 399 19.27 29.39 -30.15
CA ALA A 399 19.96 28.23 -30.68
C ALA A 399 19.36 27.83 -32.04
N SER A 400 20.21 27.52 -33.02
CA SER A 400 19.83 27.09 -34.39
C SER A 400 20.16 25.64 -34.65
#